data_AF-A0A524L9X2-F1
#
_entry.id   AF-A0A524L9X2-F1
#
_cell.length_a   1.000
_cell.length_b   1.000
_cell.length_c   1.000
_cell.angle_alpha   90.00
_cell.angle_beta   90.00
_cell.angle_gamma   90.00
#
_symmetry.space_group_name_H-M   'P 1'
#
loop_
_entity.id
_entity.type
_entity.pdbx_description
1 polymer ?
#
loop_
_entity_poly.entity_id
_entity_poly.type
_entity_poly.pdbx_seq_one_letter_code
_entity_poly.pdbx_strand_id
1 'polypeptide(L)'
;MPKRVPIKAAKEVATKYGLQQTILVGWDGKQMHVVTYGTTLEQCEQAAVGGNKIKQWLGFPEDMCNALPARVKRKNNKKENNNVHQPEASN
;
A
#
# COMPACT_ATOMS: atom_id res chain seq x y z
N MET A 1 -2.62 -23.23 -3.05
CA MET A 1 -1.99 -21.96 -3.49
C MET A 1 -1.19 -21.40 -2.34
N PRO A 2 0.03 -20.88 -2.55
CA PRO A 2 0.76 -20.23 -1.47
C PRO A 2 -0.06 -19.06 -0.90
N LYS A 3 -0.11 -18.97 0.42
CA LYS A 3 -0.91 -17.95 1.11
C LYS A 3 -0.19 -16.61 0.98
N ARG A 4 -0.92 -15.57 0.54
CA ARG A 4 -0.42 -14.20 0.56
C ARG A 4 -0.02 -13.82 1.98
N VAL A 5 1.14 -13.16 2.13
CA VAL A 5 1.54 -12.59 3.41
C VAL A 5 0.52 -11.49 3.79
N PRO A 6 -0.20 -11.61 4.91
CA PRO A 6 -1.20 -10.62 5.30
C PRO A 6 -0.52 -9.35 5.81
N ILE A 7 -1.16 -8.19 5.59
CA ILE A 7 -0.66 -6.90 6.12
C ILE A 7 -0.51 -6.91 7.65
N LYS A 8 -1.27 -7.77 8.36
CA LYS A 8 -1.15 -7.97 9.81
C LYS A 8 0.26 -8.41 10.21
N ALA A 9 0.92 -9.25 9.42
CA ALA A 9 2.29 -9.68 9.69
C ALA A 9 3.29 -8.51 9.60
N ALA A 10 3.15 -7.65 8.59
CA ALA A 10 3.97 -6.44 8.45
C ALA A 10 3.77 -5.46 9.61
N LYS A 11 2.52 -5.34 10.10
CA LYS A 11 2.19 -4.56 11.30
C LYS A 11 2.82 -5.15 12.56
N GLU A 12 2.77 -6.46 12.76
CA GLU A 12 3.36 -7.13 13.93
C GLU A 12 4.86 -6.92 14.00
N VAL A 13 5.57 -7.02 12.86
CA VAL A 13 7.00 -6.68 12.79
C VAL A 13 7.24 -5.22 13.16
N ALA A 14 6.44 -4.30 12.62
CA ALA A 14 6.58 -2.88 12.93
C ALA A 14 6.42 -2.61 14.43
N THR A 15 5.37 -3.18 15.05
CA THR A 15 5.12 -3.04 16.49
C THR A 15 6.23 -3.67 17.33
N LYS A 16 6.68 -4.89 16.98
CA LYS A 16 7.70 -5.62 17.74
C LYS A 16 9.02 -4.84 17.85
N TYR A 17 9.39 -4.11 16.80
CA TYR A 17 10.66 -3.40 16.72
C TYR A 17 10.53 -1.87 16.82
N GLY A 18 9.35 -1.35 17.16
CA GLY A 18 9.12 0.10 17.28
C GLY A 18 9.28 0.87 15.96
N LEU A 19 9.03 0.23 14.82
CA LEU A 19 9.16 0.83 13.50
C LEU A 19 7.87 1.56 13.09
N GLN A 20 8.03 2.69 12.39
CA GLN A 20 6.91 3.47 11.88
C GLN A 20 6.37 2.95 10.53
N GLN A 21 7.21 2.26 9.77
CA GLN A 21 6.87 1.63 8.50
C GLN A 21 7.67 0.35 8.31
N THR A 22 7.12 -0.59 7.54
CA THR A 22 7.81 -1.82 7.16
C THR A 22 7.56 -2.14 5.69
N ILE A 23 8.60 -2.67 5.05
CA ILE A 23 8.50 -3.31 3.75
C ILE A 23 9.07 -4.72 3.93
N LEU A 24 8.23 -5.73 3.78
CA LEU A 24 8.63 -7.13 3.87
C LEU A 24 8.72 -7.72 2.48
N VAL A 25 9.86 -8.34 2.19
CA VAL A 25 10.10 -9.14 0.98
C VAL A 25 10.29 -10.59 1.42
N GLY A 26 9.56 -11.51 0.79
CA GLY A 26 9.67 -12.94 1.09
C GLY A 26 9.56 -13.80 -0.16
N TRP A 27 10.14 -15.00 -0.13
CA TRP A 27 10.04 -16.01 -1.17
C TRP A 27 9.42 -17.28 -0.58
N ASP A 28 8.38 -17.80 -1.20
CA ASP A 28 7.68 -19.01 -0.73
C ASP A 28 8.15 -20.31 -1.41
N GLY A 29 9.26 -20.26 -2.17
CA GLY A 29 9.71 -21.35 -3.03
C GLY A 29 9.21 -21.27 -4.47
N LYS A 30 8.22 -20.41 -4.76
CA LYS A 30 7.58 -20.26 -6.07
C LYS A 30 7.34 -18.82 -6.50
N GLN A 31 6.99 -17.92 -5.59
CA GLN A 31 6.66 -16.51 -5.84
C GLN A 31 7.27 -15.60 -4.78
N MET A 32 7.69 -14.42 -5.23
CA MET A 32 8.12 -13.34 -4.35
C MET A 32 6.89 -12.57 -3.86
N HIS A 33 6.89 -12.20 -2.58
CA HIS A 33 5.85 -11.44 -1.92
C HIS A 33 6.45 -10.12 -1.44
N VAL A 34 5.79 -9.00 -1.74
CA VAL A 34 6.15 -7.68 -1.24
C VAL A 34 4.95 -7.11 -0.49
N VAL A 35 5.10 -6.87 0.81
CA VAL A 35 4.05 -6.32 1.68
C VAL A 35 4.55 -5.05 2.34
N THR A 36 3.74 -4.00 2.29
CA THR A 36 4.07 -2.71 2.88
C THR A 36 3.09 -2.33 3.98
N TYR A 37 3.59 -1.64 5.00
CA TYR A 37 2.78 -1.13 6.11
C TYR A 37 3.35 0.21 6.59
N GLY A 38 2.47 1.12 7.00
CA GLY A 38 2.80 2.37 7.67
C GLY A 38 1.72 2.73 8.71
N THR A 39 2.09 3.43 9.78
CA THR A 39 1.12 3.76 10.85
C THR A 39 0.18 4.91 10.44
N THR A 40 0.72 5.92 9.76
CA THR A 40 -0.03 7.08 9.22
C THR A 40 -0.34 6.92 7.72
N LEU A 41 -1.15 7.82 7.16
CA LEU A 41 -1.41 7.85 5.71
C LEU A 41 -0.13 8.14 4.91
N GLU A 42 0.63 9.14 5.34
CA GLU A 42 1.91 9.53 4.73
C GLU A 42 2.92 8.37 4.74
N GLN A 43 3.03 7.66 5.87
CA GLN A 43 3.91 6.49 5.95
C GLN A 43 3.39 5.33 5.08
N CYS A 44 2.08 5.16 4.93
CA CYS A 44 1.54 4.18 3.99
C CYS A 44 1.94 4.53 2.54
N GLU A 45 1.87 5.80 2.16
CA GLU A 45 2.28 6.30 0.84
C GLU A 45 3.78 6.09 0.61
N GLN A 46 4.61 6.50 1.56
CA GLN A 46 6.06 6.30 1.50
C GLN A 46 6.43 4.82 1.40
N ALA A 47 5.82 3.96 2.21
CA ALA A 47 6.07 2.52 2.19
C ALA A 47 5.64 1.89 0.85
N ALA A 48 4.54 2.35 0.25
CA ALA A 48 4.12 1.88 -1.07
C ALA A 48 5.09 2.31 -2.18
N VAL A 49 5.59 3.56 -2.15
CA VAL A 49 6.64 4.02 -3.08
C VAL A 49 7.90 3.15 -2.94
N GLY A 50 8.34 2.87 -1.72
CA GLY A 50 9.48 1.99 -1.46
C GLY A 50 9.23 0.56 -1.97
N GLY A 51 8.06 -0.01 -1.69
CA GLY A 51 7.68 -1.34 -2.17
C GLY A 51 7.61 -1.44 -3.69
N ASN A 52 7.15 -0.39 -4.36
CA ASN A 52 7.11 -0.30 -5.82
C ASN A 52 8.52 -0.28 -6.43
N LYS A 53 9.45 0.49 -5.86
CA LYS A 53 10.86 0.49 -6.28
C LYS A 53 11.52 -0.87 -6.11
N ILE A 54 11.24 -1.55 -4.98
CA ILE A 54 11.74 -2.91 -4.74
C ILE A 54 11.22 -3.89 -5.79
N LYS A 55 9.92 -3.86 -6.10
CA LYS A 55 9.34 -4.71 -7.14
C LYS A 55 9.97 -4.46 -8.50
N GLN A 56 10.18 -3.20 -8.88
CA GLN A 56 10.84 -2.83 -10.12
C GLN A 56 12.27 -3.39 -10.17
N TRP A 57 13.04 -3.24 -9.09
CA TRP A 57 14.40 -3.76 -8.99
C TRP A 57 14.46 -5.30 -9.05
N LEU A 58 13.43 -5.96 -8.51
CA LEU A 58 13.28 -7.42 -8.54
C LEU A 58 12.64 -7.95 -9.84
N GLY A 59 12.40 -7.09 -10.84
CA GLY A 59 11.89 -7.49 -12.16
C GLY A 59 10.41 -7.90 -12.17
N PHE A 60 9.61 -7.41 -11.23
CA PHE A 60 8.15 -7.62 -11.28
C PHE A 60 7.54 -6.92 -12.51
N PRO A 61 6.41 -7.42 -13.02
CA PRO A 61 5.62 -6.74 -14.04
C PRO A 61 5.27 -5.29 -13.65
N GLU A 62 5.28 -4.39 -14.63
CA GLU A 62 5.13 -2.94 -14.41
C GLU A 62 3.78 -2.55 -13.77
N ASP A 63 2.72 -3.28 -14.08
CA ASP A 63 1.38 -3.10 -13.48
C ASP A 63 1.40 -3.33 -11.95
N MET A 64 2.31 -4.16 -11.46
CA MET A 64 2.50 -4.42 -10.03
C MET A 64 3.37 -3.39 -9.31
N CYS A 65 4.11 -2.56 -10.07
CA CYS A 65 5.04 -1.55 -9.59
C CYS A 65 4.38 -0.18 -9.34
N ASN A 66 3.06 -0.08 -9.47
CA ASN A 66 2.29 1.16 -9.30
C ASN A 66 1.22 1.04 -8.21
N ALA A 67 1.47 0.22 -7.17
CA ALA A 67 0.47 -0.05 -6.14
C ALA A 67 0.25 1.17 -5.23
N LEU A 68 -1.01 1.57 -5.06
CA LEU A 68 -1.44 2.56 -4.06
C LEU A 68 -1.93 1.89 -2.77
N PRO A 69 -1.66 2.45 -1.57
CA PRO A 69 -2.15 1.90 -0.31
C PRO A 69 -3.68 1.89 -0.24
N ALA A 70 -4.26 0.85 0.37
CA ALA A 70 -5.71 0.72 0.53
C ALA A 70 -6.37 1.92 1.25
N ARG A 71 -5.66 2.52 2.22
CA ARG A 71 -6.14 3.71 2.95
C ARG A 71 -6.18 4.95 2.05
N VAL A 72 -5.24 5.09 1.12
CA VAL A 72 -5.20 6.19 0.14
C VAL A 72 -6.31 6.02 -0.88
N LYS A 73 -6.50 4.80 -1.41
CA LYS A 73 -7.62 4.48 -2.30
C LYS A 73 -8.97 4.85 -1.67
N ARG A 74 -9.20 4.51 -0.40
CA ARG A 74 -10.43 4.90 0.34
C ARG A 74 -10.59 6.42 0.47
N LYS A 75 -9.50 7.16 0.71
CA LYS A 75 -9.52 8.63 0.83
C LYS A 75 -9.92 9.28 -0.50
N ASN A 76 -9.39 8.80 -1.62
CA ASN A 76 -9.69 9.34 -2.95
C ASN A 76 -11.16 9.13 -3.32
N ASN A 77 -11.69 7.91 -3.12
CA ASN A 77 -13.10 7.62 -3.37
C ASN A 77 -14.04 8.50 -2.52
N LYS A 78 -13.64 8.84 -1.28
CA LYS A 78 -14.44 9.74 -0.43
C LYS A 78 -14.43 11.19 -0.93
N LYS A 79 -13.32 11.66 -1.52
CA LYS A 79 -13.23 13.01 -2.09
C LYS A 79 -14.06 13.14 -3.37
N GLU A 80 -14.00 12.16 -4.27
CA GLU A 80 -14.79 12.16 -5.50
C GLU A 80 -16.29 12.20 -5.21
N ASN A 81 -16.78 11.36 -4.28
CA ASN A 81 -18.19 11.33 -3.91
C ASN A 81 -18.68 12.65 -3.26
N ASN A 82 -17.80 13.38 -2.58
CA ASN A 82 -18.17 14.67 -1.95
C ASN A 82 -18.20 15.84 -2.96
N ASN A 83 -17.47 15.74 -4.08
CA ASN A 83 -17.47 16.77 -5.12
C ASN A 83 -18.67 16.66 -6.08
N VAL A 84 -19.37 15.52 -6.13
CA VAL A 84 -20.55 15.31 -6.98
C VAL A 84 -21.82 15.96 -6.39
N HIS A 85 -21.76 16.52 -5.18
CA HIS A 85 -22.94 17.02 -4.45
C HIS A 85 -22.96 18.54 -4.20
N GLN A 86 -22.21 19.34 -4.96
CA GLN A 86 -22.46 20.78 -5.01
C GLN A 86 -23.56 21.06 -6.05
N PRO A 87 -24.81 21.38 -5.65
CA PRO A 87 -25.77 21.91 -6.61
C PRO A 87 -25.25 23.26 -7.10
N GLU A 88 -25.10 23.40 -8.41
CA GLU A 88 -24.83 24.68 -9.05
C GLU A 88 -25.97 25.63 -8.70
N ALA A 89 -25.69 26.59 -7.81
CA ALA A 89 -26.60 27.68 -7.53
C ALA A 89 -26.72 28.50 -8.82
N SER A 90 -27.89 28.41 -9.44
CA SER A 90 -28.28 29.13 -10.64
C SER A 90 -28.40 30.62 -10.30
N ASN A 91 -27.65 31.46 -11.01
CA ASN A 91 -27.85 32.91 -11.05
C ASN A 91 -29.06 33.29 -11.91
#